data_AF-A0A968YXQ3-F1
#
_entry.id   AF-A0A968YXQ3-F1
#
_cell.length_a   1.000
_cell.length_b   1.000
_cell.length_c   1.000
_cell.angle_alpha   90.00
_cell.angle_beta   90.00
_cell.angle_gamma   90.00
#
_symmetry.space_group_name_H-M   'P 1'
#
loop_
_entity.id
_entity.type
_entity.pdbx_description
1 polymer ?
#
loop_
_entity_poly.entity_id
_entity_poly.type
_entity_poly.pdbx_seq_one_letter_code
_entity_poly.pdbx_strand_id
1 'polypeptide(L)'
;MHRLATLPGGWNPSADGVIFVEQQPAPIVILTAADTDIQTLSVAASKLPDDFPAIRAVNLLQLQQQLTIDTYADDVLARAQVIIVRPIGGQAYWSYGLEVVKAIVQETGATLIVVPGDEHPDPTLMSHSTTAFTIANQVWRYFIEAGVENYQNLLKFVAIITVIASLSR
;
A
#
# COMPACT_ATOMS: atom_id res chain seq x y z
N MET A 1 -12.16 3.47 21.03
CA MET A 1 -10.87 2.77 21.17
C MET A 1 -11.02 1.36 20.61
N HIS A 2 -10.54 1.11 19.38
CA HIS A 2 -10.33 -0.26 18.90
C HIS A 2 -8.82 -0.49 18.85
N ARG A 3 -8.32 -1.38 19.71
CA ARG A 3 -6.94 -1.88 19.66
C ARG A 3 -6.80 -2.74 18.42
N LEU A 4 -5.82 -2.42 17.58
CA LEU A 4 -5.29 -3.36 16.59
C LEU A 4 -4.75 -4.57 17.35
N ALA A 5 -5.27 -5.76 17.02
CA ALA A 5 -4.70 -7.00 17.52
C ALA A 5 -3.27 -7.11 16.97
N THR A 6 -2.28 -7.03 17.86
CA THR A 6 -0.91 -7.44 17.55
C THR A 6 -0.93 -8.96 17.41
N LEU A 7 -0.85 -9.48 16.20
CA LEU A 7 -0.52 -10.88 15.98
C LEU A 7 0.91 -11.10 16.49
N PRO A 8 1.15 -11.97 17.48
CA PRO A 8 2.50 -12.36 17.85
C PRO A 8 2.98 -13.36 16.81
N GLY A 9 3.82 -12.92 15.88
CA GLY A 9 4.35 -13.79 14.84
C GLY A 9 5.32 -13.05 13.95
N GLY A 10 6.60 -13.09 14.30
CA GLY A 10 7.64 -12.81 13.32
C GLY A 10 7.48 -13.79 12.15
N TRP A 11 7.64 -13.29 10.92
CA TRP A 11 7.65 -14.11 9.72
C TRP A 11 8.63 -15.27 9.90
N ASN A 12 8.11 -16.51 9.87
CA ASN A 12 8.91 -17.72 9.94
C ASN A 12 8.72 -18.51 8.63
N PRO A 13 9.72 -18.55 7.74
CA PRO A 13 9.64 -19.30 6.48
C PRO A 13 9.54 -20.82 6.68
N SER A 14 9.71 -21.30 7.93
CA SER A 14 9.58 -22.72 8.31
C SER A 14 8.25 -23.06 9.00
N ALA A 15 7.30 -22.12 9.08
CA ALA A 15 5.97 -22.43 9.59
C ALA A 15 5.17 -23.18 8.52
N ASP A 16 4.82 -24.44 8.80
CA ASP A 16 3.91 -25.22 7.96
C ASP A 16 2.50 -24.60 8.01
N GLY A 17 2.16 -23.81 7.00
CA GLY A 17 0.82 -23.23 6.85
C GLY A 17 0.74 -22.08 5.85
N VAL A 18 -0.44 -21.92 5.26
CA VAL A 18 -0.79 -20.70 4.50
C VAL A 18 -1.23 -19.63 5.48
N ILE A 19 -0.59 -18.47 5.42
CA ILE A 19 -0.96 -17.30 6.24
C ILE A 19 -1.98 -16.50 5.44
N PHE A 20 -3.16 -16.25 6.01
CA PHE A 20 -4.13 -15.31 5.44
C PHE A 20 -4.10 -14.01 6.23
N VAL A 21 -4.12 -12.89 5.52
CA VAL A 21 -4.22 -11.57 6.12
C VAL A 21 -5.67 -11.11 6.07
N GLU A 22 -6.35 -11.16 7.21
CA GLU A 22 -7.73 -10.68 7.32
C GLU A 22 -7.76 -9.16 7.58
N GLN A 23 -8.11 -8.39 6.55
CA GLN A 23 -8.35 -6.95 6.67
C GLN A 23 -9.67 -6.57 6.00
N GLN A 24 -10.38 -5.60 6.58
CA GLN A 24 -11.54 -5.02 5.91
C GLN A 24 -11.10 -4.18 4.72
N PRO A 25 -11.81 -4.22 3.58
CA PRO A 25 -11.48 -3.41 2.41
C PRO A 25 -11.49 -1.90 2.72
N ALA A 26 -10.74 -1.13 1.94
CA ALA A 26 -10.67 0.33 2.10
C ALA A 26 -10.32 1.04 0.79
N PRO A 27 -10.76 2.30 0.59
CA PRO A 27 -10.43 3.08 -0.60
C PRO A 27 -8.93 3.32 -0.81
N ILE A 28 -8.14 3.42 0.27
CA ILE A 28 -6.69 3.63 0.20
C ILE A 28 -5.99 2.44 0.85
N VAL A 29 -5.17 1.72 0.07
CA VAL A 29 -4.41 0.56 0.54
C VAL A 29 -2.91 0.78 0.30
N ILE A 30 -2.10 0.57 1.34
CA ILE A 30 -0.63 0.66 1.29
C ILE A 30 -0.02 -0.70 1.59
N LEU A 31 0.74 -1.24 0.64
CA LEU A 31 1.57 -2.44 0.80
C LEU A 31 3.02 -1.98 0.99
N THR A 32 3.60 -2.20 2.17
CA THR A 32 4.97 -1.75 2.49
C THR A 32 5.79 -2.88 3.10
N ALA A 33 7.09 -2.92 2.84
CA ALA A 33 7.99 -3.86 3.51
C ALA A 33 8.46 -3.39 4.90
N ALA A 34 8.12 -2.16 5.33
CA ALA A 34 8.57 -1.57 6.59
C ALA A 34 7.45 -1.42 7.62
N ASP A 35 7.56 -2.10 8.76
CA ASP A 35 6.59 -1.99 9.87
C ASP A 35 6.53 -0.57 10.47
N THR A 36 7.63 0.17 10.39
CA THR A 36 7.70 1.58 10.81
C THR A 36 6.76 2.46 10.00
N ASP A 37 6.56 2.15 8.71
CA ASP A 37 5.60 2.87 7.88
C ASP A 37 4.18 2.61 8.39
N ILE A 38 3.84 1.35 8.68
CA ILE A 38 2.52 0.96 9.17
C ILE A 38 2.20 1.63 10.51
N GLN A 39 3.17 1.65 11.43
CA GLN A 39 3.02 2.31 12.73
C GLN A 39 2.81 3.82 12.57
N THR A 40 3.61 4.46 11.72
CA THR A 40 3.52 5.91 11.46
C THR A 40 2.22 6.27 10.75
N LEU A 41 1.79 5.46 9.78
CA LEU A 41 0.51 5.61 9.08
C LEU A 41 -0.67 5.48 10.04
N SER A 42 -0.62 4.55 11.00
CA SER A 42 -1.66 4.41 12.03
C SER A 42 -1.80 5.68 12.87
N VAL A 43 -0.69 6.26 13.32
CA VAL A 43 -0.70 7.53 14.07
C VAL A 43 -1.16 8.69 13.17
N ALA A 44 -0.67 8.78 11.94
CA ALA A 44 -1.05 9.83 11.00
C ALA A 44 -2.55 9.79 10.68
N ALA A 45 -3.09 8.61 10.39
CA ALA A 45 -4.51 8.40 10.10
C ALA A 45 -5.41 8.80 11.29
N SER A 46 -4.97 8.54 12.53
CA SER A 46 -5.73 8.93 13.74
C SER A 46 -5.88 10.44 13.93
N LYS A 47 -5.10 11.24 13.20
CA LYS A 47 -5.12 12.71 13.23
C LYS A 47 -5.83 13.33 12.02
N LEU A 48 -6.41 12.50 11.15
CA LEU A 48 -7.22 12.97 10.03
C LEU A 48 -8.69 13.14 10.47
N PRO A 49 -9.48 13.94 9.73
CA PRO A 49 -10.91 14.08 10.00
C PRO A 49 -11.67 12.74 10.00
N ASP A 50 -12.77 12.65 10.75
CA ASP A 50 -13.58 11.43 10.86
C ASP A 50 -14.20 10.99 9.51
N ASP A 51 -14.41 11.92 8.58
CA ASP A 51 -14.94 11.68 7.23
C ASP A 51 -13.83 11.35 6.21
N PHE A 52 -12.58 11.22 6.64
CA PHE A 52 -11.48 10.85 5.76
C PHE A 52 -11.66 9.41 5.23
N PRO A 53 -11.32 9.13 3.95
CA PRO A 53 -11.43 7.79 3.38
C PRO A 53 -10.70 6.74 4.24
N ALA A 54 -11.30 5.57 4.43
CA ALA A 54 -10.66 4.50 5.19
C ALA A 54 -9.31 4.12 4.57
N ILE A 55 -8.34 3.80 5.45
CA ILE A 55 -6.98 3.43 5.07
C ILE A 55 -6.66 2.04 5.59
N ARG A 56 -5.98 1.24 4.77
CA ARG A 56 -5.34 -0.02 5.20
C ARG A 56 -3.87 0.00 4.86
N ALA A 57 -3.07 -0.52 5.77
CA ALA A 57 -1.66 -0.76 5.56
C ALA A 57 -1.35 -2.21 5.95
N VAL A 58 -0.56 -2.90 5.13
CA VAL A 58 -0.15 -4.29 5.37
C VAL A 58 1.32 -4.45 5.04
N ASN A 59 1.99 -5.31 5.80
CA ASN A 59 3.38 -5.64 5.55
C ASN A 59 3.47 -6.63 4.38
N LEU A 60 4.25 -6.31 3.34
CA LEU A 60 4.50 -7.19 2.19
C LEU A 60 5.07 -8.55 2.60
N LEU A 61 5.80 -8.63 3.72
CA LEU A 61 6.30 -9.90 4.27
C LEU A 61 5.18 -10.86 4.71
N GLN A 62 3.96 -10.36 4.92
CA GLN A 62 2.78 -11.18 5.17
C GLN A 62 2.09 -11.65 3.87
N LEU A 63 2.44 -11.04 2.73
CA LEU A 63 1.87 -11.33 1.42
C LEU A 63 2.92 -12.01 0.52
N GLN A 64 3.51 -13.12 0.95
CA GLN A 64 4.60 -13.78 0.20
C GLN A 64 4.15 -14.98 -0.64
N GLN A 65 3.12 -15.69 -0.18
CA GLN A 65 2.60 -16.87 -0.86
C GLN A 65 1.56 -16.45 -1.89
N GLN A 66 1.57 -17.06 -3.09
CA GLN A 66 0.66 -16.71 -4.18
C GLN A 66 -0.81 -16.75 -3.75
N LEU A 67 -1.22 -17.82 -3.07
CA LEU A 67 -2.60 -17.95 -2.57
C LEU A 67 -2.99 -16.82 -1.59
N THR A 68 -2.07 -16.39 -0.71
CA THR A 68 -2.29 -15.27 0.20
C THR A 68 -2.44 -13.96 -0.56
N ILE A 69 -1.60 -13.74 -1.57
CA ILE A 69 -1.62 -12.55 -2.43
C ILE A 69 -2.95 -12.49 -3.19
N ASP A 70 -3.35 -13.59 -3.82
CA ASP A 70 -4.58 -13.68 -4.61
C ASP A 70 -5.82 -13.44 -3.74
N THR A 71 -5.87 -14.09 -2.57
CA THR A 71 -6.98 -13.90 -1.61
C THR A 71 -7.05 -12.44 -1.14
N TYR A 72 -5.90 -11.84 -0.78
CA TYR A 72 -5.87 -10.44 -0.37
C TYR A 72 -6.24 -9.48 -1.51
N ALA A 73 -5.89 -9.84 -2.74
CA ALA A 73 -6.25 -9.08 -3.93
C ALA A 73 -7.77 -9.05 -4.13
N ASP A 74 -8.42 -10.20 -4.05
CA ASP A 74 -9.88 -10.32 -4.20
C ASP A 74 -10.63 -9.66 -3.04
N ASP A 75 -10.18 -9.89 -1.80
CA ASP A 75 -10.88 -9.43 -0.62
C ASP A 75 -10.66 -7.95 -0.33
N VAL A 76 -9.47 -7.41 -0.60
CA VAL A 76 -9.09 -6.05 -0.19
C VAL A 76 -8.82 -5.16 -1.40
N LEU A 77 -7.93 -5.59 -2.30
CA LEU A 77 -7.44 -4.71 -3.37
C LEU A 77 -8.49 -4.43 -4.45
N ALA A 78 -9.37 -5.39 -4.75
CA ALA A 78 -10.45 -5.23 -5.72
C ALA A 78 -11.44 -4.10 -5.36
N ARG A 79 -11.44 -3.64 -4.10
CA ARG A 79 -12.28 -2.56 -3.59
C ARG A 79 -11.49 -1.26 -3.34
N ALA A 80 -10.19 -1.27 -3.58
CA ALA A 80 -9.35 -0.10 -3.42
C ALA A 80 -9.55 0.88 -4.58
N GLN A 81 -9.41 2.17 -4.30
CA GLN A 81 -9.40 3.22 -5.30
C GLN A 81 -7.97 3.73 -5.55
N VAL A 82 -7.10 3.67 -4.53
CA VAL A 82 -5.65 3.84 -4.66
C VAL A 82 -4.92 2.72 -3.96
N ILE A 83 -3.92 2.16 -4.65
CA ILE A 83 -3.01 1.14 -4.15
C ILE A 83 -1.59 1.69 -4.23
N ILE A 84 -0.89 1.73 -3.10
CA ILE A 84 0.53 2.08 -3.03
C ILE A 84 1.32 0.81 -2.76
N VAL A 85 2.31 0.50 -3.60
CA VAL A 85 3.20 -0.65 -3.42
C VAL A 85 4.63 -0.16 -3.19
N ARG A 86 5.18 -0.48 -2.02
CA ARG A 86 6.50 -0.04 -1.56
C ARG A 86 7.40 -1.22 -1.16
N PRO A 87 8.00 -1.93 -2.14
CA PRO A 87 8.91 -3.05 -1.87
C PRO A 87 10.31 -2.54 -1.51
N ILE A 88 11.07 -3.34 -0.74
CA ILE A 88 12.50 -3.13 -0.49
C ILE A 88 13.28 -4.11 -1.37
N GLY A 89 14.26 -3.62 -2.14
CA GLY A 89 15.09 -4.46 -3.04
C GLY A 89 14.66 -4.49 -4.50
N GLY A 90 13.86 -3.52 -4.96
CA GLY A 90 13.44 -3.36 -6.35
C GLY A 90 12.33 -4.32 -6.80
N GLN A 91 11.99 -4.28 -8.09
CA GLN A 91 10.82 -4.99 -8.64
C GLN A 91 10.87 -6.52 -8.49
N ALA A 92 12.07 -7.10 -8.46
CA ALA A 92 12.24 -8.55 -8.44
C ALA A 92 11.81 -9.19 -7.11
N TYR A 93 11.74 -8.40 -6.03
CA TYR A 93 11.45 -8.88 -4.69
C TYR A 93 10.00 -9.36 -4.53
N TRP A 94 9.05 -8.75 -5.23
CA TRP A 94 7.62 -9.02 -5.10
C TRP A 94 6.90 -9.04 -6.46
N SER A 95 7.54 -9.68 -7.44
CA SER A 95 7.12 -9.65 -8.86
C SER A 95 5.73 -10.24 -9.09
N TYR A 96 5.43 -11.41 -8.53
CA TYR A 96 4.10 -12.03 -8.66
C TYR A 96 3.00 -11.11 -8.13
N GLY A 97 3.17 -10.58 -6.92
CA GLY A 97 2.19 -9.69 -6.34
C GLY A 97 2.03 -8.39 -7.11
N LEU A 98 3.12 -7.84 -7.69
CA LEU A 98 3.03 -6.66 -8.54
C LEU A 98 2.18 -6.94 -9.80
N GLU A 99 2.32 -8.11 -10.41
CA GLU A 99 1.49 -8.49 -11.55
C GLU A 99 0.01 -8.68 -11.16
N VAL A 100 -0.28 -9.28 -10.00
CA VAL A 100 -1.64 -9.38 -9.46
C VAL A 100 -2.24 -7.98 -9.22
N VAL A 101 -1.50 -7.08 -8.59
CA VAL A 101 -1.94 -5.69 -8.35
C VAL A 101 -2.23 -4.98 -9.68
N LYS A 102 -1.38 -5.16 -10.70
CA LYS A 102 -1.58 -4.57 -12.03
C LYS A 102 -2.84 -5.11 -12.71
N ALA A 103 -3.13 -6.40 -12.57
CA ALA A 103 -4.36 -7.00 -13.07
C ALA A 103 -5.61 -6.40 -12.38
N ILE A 104 -5.59 -6.30 -11.05
CA ILE A 104 -6.66 -5.65 -10.28
C ILE A 104 -6.87 -4.19 -10.72
N VAL A 105 -5.79 -3.45 -10.90
CA VAL A 105 -5.84 -2.04 -11.33
C VAL A 105 -6.41 -1.91 -12.74
N GLN A 106 -6.05 -2.82 -13.65
CA GLN A 106 -6.61 -2.87 -15.00
C GLN A 106 -8.12 -3.16 -14.98
N GLU A 107 -8.58 -4.04 -14.11
CA GLU A 107 -10.00 -4.41 -13.99
C GLU A 107 -10.84 -3.32 -13.31
N THR A 108 -10.35 -2.76 -12.21
CA THR A 108 -11.08 -1.82 -11.34
C THR A 108 -10.92 -0.35 -11.75
N GLY A 109 -9.87 -0.04 -12.52
CA GLY A 109 -9.42 1.32 -12.80
C GLY A 109 -8.86 2.05 -11.58
N ALA A 110 -8.47 1.33 -10.51
CA ALA A 110 -7.81 1.91 -9.36
C ALA A 110 -6.49 2.61 -9.76
N THR A 111 -6.05 3.58 -8.96
CA THR A 111 -4.74 4.20 -9.19
C THR A 111 -3.65 3.37 -8.53
N LEU A 112 -2.61 3.02 -9.30
CA LEU A 112 -1.43 2.32 -8.80
C LEU A 112 -0.25 3.29 -8.66
N ILE A 113 0.36 3.32 -7.49
CA ILE A 113 1.58 4.06 -7.22
C ILE A 113 2.63 3.09 -6.70
N VAL A 114 3.70 2.90 -7.46
CA VAL A 114 4.82 2.02 -7.10
C VAL A 114 6.03 2.90 -6.78
N VAL A 115 6.59 2.73 -5.58
CA VAL A 115 7.73 3.53 -5.11
C VAL A 115 8.76 2.65 -4.39
N PRO A 116 10.05 2.94 -4.46
CA PRO A 116 11.06 2.16 -3.75
C PRO A 116 10.93 2.34 -2.23
N GLY A 117 11.26 1.26 -1.53
CA GLY A 117 11.40 1.22 -0.07
C GLY A 117 12.70 1.82 0.45
N ASP A 118 13.66 2.08 -0.44
CA ASP A 118 14.97 2.64 -0.13
C ASP A 118 15.06 4.15 -0.39
N GLU A 119 16.13 4.76 0.11
CA GLU A 119 16.41 6.20 0.02
C GLU A 119 16.83 6.68 -1.38
N HIS A 120 16.98 5.77 -2.34
CA HIS A 120 17.33 6.12 -3.72
C HIS A 120 16.08 6.01 -4.61
N PRO A 121 15.88 6.93 -5.55
CA PRO A 121 14.81 6.78 -6.51
C PRO A 121 15.12 5.62 -7.44
N ASP A 122 14.11 4.81 -7.76
CA ASP A 122 14.19 3.75 -8.77
C ASP A 122 13.16 4.07 -9.87
N PRO A 123 13.56 4.79 -10.92
CA PRO A 123 12.68 5.14 -12.02
C PRO A 123 12.09 3.92 -12.75
N THR A 124 12.80 2.79 -12.75
CA THR A 124 12.33 1.55 -13.39
C THR A 124 11.17 0.99 -12.59
N LEU A 125 11.32 0.87 -11.28
CA LEU A 125 10.24 0.44 -10.39
C LEU A 125 9.05 1.42 -10.45
N MET A 126 9.33 2.72 -10.41
CA MET A 126 8.28 3.75 -10.44
C MET A 126 7.51 3.81 -11.75
N SER A 127 8.10 3.36 -12.87
CA SER A 127 7.44 3.28 -14.17
C SER A 127 6.25 2.30 -14.23
N HIS A 128 6.12 1.40 -13.24
CA HIS A 128 4.94 0.54 -13.10
C HIS A 128 3.72 1.26 -12.52
N SER A 129 3.86 2.50 -12.05
CA SER A 129 2.74 3.32 -11.59
C SER A 129 1.79 3.67 -12.75
N THR A 130 0.49 3.78 -12.49
CA THR A 130 -0.47 4.33 -13.47
C THR A 130 -0.58 5.85 -13.42
N THR A 131 0.08 6.48 -12.44
CA THR A 131 0.20 7.95 -12.33
C THR A 131 1.40 8.50 -13.09
N ALA A 132 1.41 9.82 -13.34
CA ALA A 132 2.61 10.51 -13.79
C ALA A 132 3.78 10.34 -12.80
N PHE A 133 5.01 10.30 -13.31
CA PHE A 133 6.22 10.14 -12.50
C PHE A 133 6.34 11.18 -11.38
N THR A 134 5.89 12.42 -11.60
CA THR A 134 5.91 13.49 -10.59
C THR A 134 5.05 13.17 -9.37
N ILE A 135 3.92 12.48 -9.56
CA ILE A 135 3.03 12.04 -8.49
C ILE A 135 3.68 10.91 -7.70
N ALA A 136 4.19 9.88 -8.39
CA ALA A 136 4.90 8.78 -7.75
C ALA A 136 6.13 9.27 -6.97
N ASN A 137 6.89 10.22 -7.54
CA ASN A 137 8.04 10.83 -6.88
C ASN A 137 7.63 11.63 -5.64
N GLN A 138 6.51 12.35 -5.68
CA GLN A 138 6.04 13.07 -4.49
C GLN A 138 5.59 12.11 -3.38
N VAL A 139 4.94 10.99 -3.73
CA VAL A 139 4.61 9.92 -2.77
C VAL A 139 5.87 9.33 -2.16
N TRP A 140 6.86 8.99 -2.98
CA TRP A 140 8.16 8.49 -2.51
C TRP A 140 8.82 9.47 -1.54
N ARG A 141 8.86 10.77 -1.87
CA ARG A 141 9.42 11.80 -0.98
C ARG A 141 8.75 11.83 0.39
N TYR A 142 7.43 11.71 0.48
CA TYR A 142 6.77 11.64 1.79
C TYR A 142 7.22 10.43 2.63
N PHE A 143 7.48 9.29 1.99
CA PHE A 143 8.02 8.11 2.68
C PHE A 143 9.45 8.34 3.16
N ILE A 144 10.30 8.95 2.34
CA ILE A 144 11.72 9.18 2.67
C ILE A 144 11.90 10.24 3.77
N GLU A 145 11.16 11.34 3.70
CA GLU A 145 11.20 12.36 4.77
C GLU A 145 10.59 11.84 6.08
N ALA A 146 9.77 10.78 6.01
CA ALA A 146 9.18 10.05 7.12
C ALA A 146 8.42 10.94 8.13
N GLY A 147 7.96 10.35 9.23
CA GLY A 147 7.29 11.09 10.29
C GLY A 147 5.80 11.37 10.05
N VAL A 148 5.12 11.62 11.16
CA VAL A 148 3.65 11.66 11.21
C VAL A 148 3.06 12.75 10.32
N GLU A 149 3.66 13.94 10.31
CA GLU A 149 3.16 15.07 9.54
C GLU A 149 3.27 14.82 8.03
N ASN A 150 4.41 14.31 7.57
CA ASN A 150 4.60 13.94 6.16
C ASN A 150 3.62 12.84 5.76
N TYR A 151 3.32 11.89 6.64
CA TYR A 151 2.36 10.82 6.33
C TYR A 151 0.91 11.32 6.32
N GLN A 152 0.56 12.32 7.15
CA GLN A 152 -0.74 13.00 7.02
C GLN A 152 -0.84 13.72 5.67
N ASN A 153 0.24 14.38 5.23
CA ASN A 153 0.27 15.08 3.95
C ASN A 153 0.27 14.10 2.77
N LEU A 154 0.94 12.96 2.88
CA LEU A 154 0.85 11.83 1.95
C LEU A 154 -0.60 11.37 1.78
N LEU A 155 -1.28 11.08 2.89
CA LEU A 155 -2.65 10.57 2.86
C LEU A 155 -3.59 11.60 2.24
N LYS A 156 -3.51 12.87 2.62
CA LYS A 156 -4.29 13.96 2.01
C LYS A 156 -4.01 14.10 0.51
N PHE A 157 -2.73 14.05 0.12
CA PHE A 157 -2.32 14.13 -1.28
C PHE A 157 -2.92 12.98 -2.10
N VAL A 158 -2.87 11.76 -1.57
CA VAL A 158 -3.41 10.57 -2.23
C VAL A 158 -4.94 10.61 -2.29
N ALA A 159 -5.62 11.07 -1.23
CA ALA A 159 -7.07 11.18 -1.20
C ALA A 159 -7.63 12.12 -2.29
N ILE A 160 -6.89 13.17 -2.66
CA ILE A 160 -7.28 14.08 -3.76
C ILE A 160 -7.28 13.34 -5.10
N ILE A 161 -6.32 12.43 -5.32
CA ILE A 161 -6.24 11.61 -6.55
C ILE A 161 -7.50 10.75 -6.67
N THR A 162 -7.95 10.21 -5.55
CA THR A 162 -9.17 9.39 -5.47
C THR A 162 -10.44 10.14 -5.89
N VAL A 163 -10.55 11.42 -5.50
CA VAL A 163 -11.70 12.28 -5.85
C VAL A 163 -11.68 12.64 -7.34
N ILE A 164 -10.51 12.87 -7.93
CA ILE A 164 -10.41 13.20 -9.37
C ILE A 164 -10.76 11.99 -10.24
N ALA A 165 -10.35 10.79 -9.80
CA ALA A 165 -10.64 9.54 -10.51
C ALA A 165 -12.14 9.18 -10.53
N SER A 166 -12.91 9.59 -9.51
CA SER A 166 -14.35 9.34 -9.46
C SER A 166 -15.19 10.33 -10.28
N LEU A 167 -14.67 11.53 -10.57
CA LEU A 167 -15.35 12.54 -11.40
C LEU A 167 -15.16 12.31 -12.91
N SER A 168 -14.21 11.46 -13.30
CA SER A 168 -13.87 11.17 -14.70
C SER A 168 -14.53 9.87 -15.23
N ARG A 169 -15.38 9.21 -14.44
CA ARG A 169 -16.15 8.01 -14.80
C ARG A 169 -17.63 8.35 -14.89
#